data_AF-A0A6J6MHJ5-F1
#
_entry.id   AF-A0A6J6MHJ5-F1
#
_cell.length_a   1.000
_cell.length_b   1.000
_cell.length_c   1.000
_cell.angle_alpha   90.00
_cell.angle_beta   90.00
_cell.angle_gamma   90.00
#
_symmetry.space_group_name_H-M   'P 1'
#
loop_
_entity.id
_entity.type
_entity.pdbx_description
1 polymer ?
#
loop_
_entity_poly.entity_id
_entity_poly.type
_entity_poly.pdbx_seq_one_letter_code
_entity_poly.pdbx_strand_id
1 'polypeptide(L)'
;MNRTVLENMQSSAPHLGDVDARKVLGSFLFSGDDVNKKAAVLSGGEKTRLALASLVVSSANVLLLDEPTNNLDPASRKEILNALASFTGAVVLVSHDEGAVLALNPERVLILPDGTEDHWSDQYADLISLS
;
A
#
# COMPACT_ATOMS: atom_id res chain seq x y z
N MET A 1 16.78 9.54 11.88
CA MET A 1 15.31 9.42 12.01
C MET A 1 14.96 9.03 13.44
N ASN A 2 14.57 9.98 14.29
CA ASN A 2 14.25 9.70 15.71
C ASN A 2 12.74 9.72 15.99
N ARG A 3 11.92 9.58 14.94
CA ARG A 3 10.45 9.59 15.06
C ARG A 3 9.90 8.20 15.36
N THR A 4 8.84 8.13 16.14
CA THR A 4 8.06 6.90 16.32
C THR A 4 7.25 6.55 15.08
N VAL A 5 6.69 5.36 15.01
CA VAL A 5 5.74 4.96 13.93
C VAL A 5 4.60 5.97 13.83
N LEU A 6 3.98 6.31 14.96
CA LEU A 6 2.89 7.29 15.04
C LEU A 6 3.31 8.69 14.56
N GLU A 7 4.47 9.17 15.02
CA GLU A 7 5.00 10.48 14.63
C GLU A 7 5.32 10.56 13.12
N ASN A 8 5.73 9.44 12.50
CA ASN A 8 5.93 9.40 11.05
C ASN A 8 4.62 9.52 10.28
N MET A 9 3.57 8.82 10.73
CA MET A 9 2.25 8.94 10.11
C MET A 9 1.68 10.34 10.25
N GLN A 10 1.70 10.90 11.46
CA GLN A 10 1.21 12.27 11.72
C GLN A 10 2.01 13.32 10.95
N SER A 11 3.32 13.10 10.73
CA SER A 11 4.12 13.98 9.87
C SER A 11 3.71 13.92 8.40
N SER A 12 3.18 12.78 7.93
CA SER A 12 2.78 12.56 6.54
C SER A 12 1.33 12.97 6.28
N ALA A 13 0.50 12.91 7.33
CA ALA A 13 -0.89 13.36 7.33
C ALA A 13 -1.18 14.25 8.56
N PRO A 14 -0.75 15.52 8.57
CA PRO A 14 -0.92 16.41 9.72
C PRO A 14 -2.38 16.70 10.09
N HIS A 15 -3.30 16.44 9.17
CA HIS A 15 -4.75 16.61 9.35
C HIS A 15 -5.41 15.41 10.05
N LEU A 16 -4.69 14.29 10.17
CA LEU A 16 -5.22 13.07 10.77
C LEU A 16 -5.09 13.12 12.29
N GLY A 17 -6.21 12.96 13.00
CA GLY A 17 -6.21 12.88 14.46
C GLY A 17 -5.50 11.63 14.98
N ASP A 18 -5.07 11.64 16.26
CA ASP A 18 -4.35 10.52 16.88
C ASP A 18 -5.10 9.18 16.80
N VAL A 19 -6.42 9.22 17.03
CA VAL A 19 -7.30 8.05 16.98
C VAL A 19 -7.34 7.45 15.58
N ASP A 20 -7.50 8.28 14.56
CA ASP A 20 -7.56 7.83 13.17
C ASP A 20 -6.19 7.33 12.69
N ALA A 21 -5.10 8.01 13.08
CA ALA A 21 -3.74 7.55 12.80
C ALA A 21 -3.47 6.17 13.40
N ARG A 22 -3.85 5.94 14.66
CA ARG A 22 -3.73 4.63 15.30
C ARG A 22 -4.61 3.57 14.63
N LYS A 23 -5.81 3.94 14.18
CA LYS A 23 -6.71 3.03 13.46
C LYS A 23 -6.09 2.57 12.15
N VAL A 24 -5.55 3.49 11.35
CA VAL A 24 -4.84 3.15 10.12
C VAL A 24 -3.61 2.31 10.43
N LEU A 25 -2.76 2.73 11.38
CA LEU A 25 -1.61 1.94 11.78
C LEU A 25 -1.98 0.50 12.20
N GLY A 26 -3.11 0.34 12.89
CA GLY A 26 -3.67 -0.97 13.24
C GLY A 26 -3.99 -1.83 12.00
N SER A 27 -4.56 -1.24 10.95
CA SER A 27 -4.77 -1.90 9.65
C SER A 27 -3.46 -2.29 8.95
N PHE A 28 -2.33 -1.67 9.31
CA PHE A 28 -0.99 -2.04 8.84
C PHE A 28 -0.21 -2.86 9.87
N LEU A 29 -0.91 -3.50 10.82
CA LEU A 29 -0.37 -4.39 11.85
C LEU A 29 0.61 -3.71 12.83
N PHE A 30 0.49 -2.39 13.01
CA PHE A 30 1.12 -1.66 14.10
C PHE A 30 0.11 -1.48 15.23
N SER A 31 0.22 -2.28 16.29
CA SER A 31 -0.74 -2.29 17.40
C SER A 31 -0.08 -2.08 18.76
N GLY A 32 -0.85 -1.66 19.75
CA GLY A 32 -0.35 -1.47 21.12
C GLY A 32 0.89 -0.57 21.17
N ASP A 33 1.99 -1.11 21.70
CA ASP A 33 3.27 -0.39 21.85
C ASP A 33 4.05 -0.21 20.53
N ASP A 34 3.67 -0.90 19.46
CA ASP A 34 4.36 -0.81 18.17
C ASP A 34 4.33 0.61 17.61
N VAL A 35 3.24 1.34 17.84
CA VAL A 35 3.08 2.73 17.37
C VAL A 35 4.07 3.68 18.03
N ASN A 36 4.60 3.31 19.20
CA ASN A 36 5.59 4.08 19.95
C ASN A 36 7.04 3.66 19.62
N LYS A 37 7.25 2.56 18.87
CA LYS A 37 8.59 2.14 18.43
C LYS A 37 9.20 3.20 17.53
N LYS A 38 10.52 3.39 17.62
CA LYS A 38 11.26 4.26 16.71
C LYS A 38 11.31 3.63 15.32
N ALA A 39 11.02 4.40 14.27
CA ALA A 39 11.07 3.90 12.89
C ALA A 39 12.46 3.34 12.49
N ALA A 40 13.52 3.79 13.15
CA ALA A 40 14.88 3.30 12.94
C ALA A 40 15.07 1.82 13.30
N VAL A 41 14.31 1.30 14.28
CA VAL A 41 14.45 -0.09 14.75
C VAL A 41 13.54 -1.08 14.02
N LEU A 42 12.71 -0.59 13.09
CA LEU A 42 11.85 -1.42 12.27
C LEU A 42 12.66 -2.26 11.27
N SER A 43 12.22 -3.49 11.06
CA SER A 43 12.61 -4.37 9.96
C SER A 43 12.27 -3.75 8.60
N GLY A 44 12.81 -4.33 7.51
CA GLY A 44 12.50 -3.87 6.15
C GLY A 44 10.99 -3.90 5.85
N GLY A 45 10.31 -5.01 6.14
CA GLY A 45 8.87 -5.16 5.91
C GLY A 45 8.01 -4.23 6.79
N GLU A 46 8.43 -3.97 8.03
CA GLU A 46 7.78 -2.94 8.86
C GLU A 46 7.96 -1.53 8.27
N LYS A 47 9.15 -1.19 7.77
CA LYS A 47 9.36 0.11 7.11
C LYS A 47 8.48 0.27 5.88
N THR A 48 8.35 -0.77 5.07
CA THR A 48 7.45 -0.77 3.90
C THR A 48 5.99 -0.59 4.32
N ARG A 49 5.52 -1.31 5.36
CA ARG A 49 4.17 -1.14 5.90
C ARG A 49 3.93 0.29 6.40
N LEU A 50 4.87 0.89 7.13
CA LEU A 50 4.75 2.27 7.61
C LEU A 50 4.71 3.28 6.45
N ALA A 51 5.53 3.08 5.42
CA ALA A 51 5.53 3.93 4.23
C ALA A 51 4.18 3.87 3.50
N LEU A 52 3.65 2.67 3.28
CA LEU A 52 2.34 2.47 2.65
C LEU A 52 1.20 3.03 3.50
N ALA A 53 1.23 2.80 4.82
CA ALA A 53 0.26 3.38 5.73
C ALA A 53 0.22 4.91 5.62
N SER A 54 1.40 5.53 5.58
CA SER A 54 1.55 6.98 5.43
C SER A 54 1.08 7.48 4.06
N LEU A 55 1.26 6.70 3.00
CA LEU A 55 0.77 7.03 1.65
C LEU A 55 -0.76 6.97 1.57
N VAL A 56 -1.38 5.95 2.15
CA VAL A 56 -2.85 5.78 2.13
C VAL A 56 -3.57 6.92 2.86
N VAL A 57 -2.99 7.46 3.93
CA VAL A 57 -3.55 8.63 4.65
C VAL A 57 -3.01 9.97 4.18
N SER A 58 -2.10 9.96 3.22
CA SER A 58 -1.61 11.20 2.64
C SER A 58 -2.75 11.91 1.90
N SER A 59 -2.65 13.22 1.73
CA SER A 59 -3.57 13.99 0.90
C SER A 59 -3.33 13.80 -0.61
N ALA A 60 -2.80 12.64 -1.02
CA ALA A 60 -2.58 12.30 -2.42
C ALA A 60 -3.89 11.93 -3.08
N ASN A 61 -4.03 12.31 -4.35
CA ASN A 61 -5.17 11.90 -5.19
C ASN A 61 -4.83 10.67 -6.04
N VAL A 62 -3.53 10.37 -6.21
CA VAL A 62 -3.02 9.28 -7.02
C VAL A 62 -1.84 8.61 -6.30
N LEU A 63 -1.85 7.29 -6.22
CA LEU A 63 -0.74 6.47 -5.75
C LEU A 63 -0.14 5.70 -6.92
N LEU A 64 1.17 5.82 -7.12
CA LEU A 64 1.93 5.01 -8.08
C LEU A 64 2.78 4.04 -7.29
N LEU A 65 2.54 2.75 -7.50
CA LEU A 65 3.15 1.69 -6.72
C LEU A 65 3.82 0.69 -7.65
N ASP A 66 5.14 0.57 -7.50
CA ASP A 66 5.96 -0.39 -8.22
C ASP A 66 6.34 -1.54 -7.29
N GLU A 67 5.77 -2.72 -7.52
CA GLU A 67 6.00 -3.93 -6.73
C GLU A 67 5.87 -3.73 -5.20
N PRO A 68 4.79 -3.05 -4.71
CA PRO A 68 4.70 -2.61 -3.31
C PRO A 68 4.56 -3.76 -2.31
N THR A 69 4.18 -4.94 -2.76
CA THR A 69 3.96 -6.14 -1.94
C THR A 69 5.15 -7.08 -1.91
N ASN A 70 6.23 -6.76 -2.64
CA ASN A 70 7.43 -7.60 -2.69
C ASN A 70 8.14 -7.61 -1.33
N ASN A 71 8.77 -8.74 -0.98
CA ASN A 71 9.45 -8.97 0.30
C ASN A 71 8.56 -8.90 1.56
N LEU A 72 7.23 -8.97 1.40
CA LEU A 72 6.28 -9.03 2.52
C LEU A 72 5.81 -10.46 2.75
N ASP A 73 5.60 -10.79 4.03
CA ASP A 73 4.93 -12.03 4.40
C ASP A 73 3.45 -12.00 3.94
N PRO A 74 2.81 -13.18 3.79
CA PRO A 74 1.45 -13.27 3.27
C PRO A 74 0.40 -12.47 4.06
N ALA A 75 0.56 -12.36 5.38
CA ALA A 75 -0.39 -11.61 6.21
C ALA A 75 -0.22 -10.10 5.97
N SER A 76 1.02 -9.60 5.97
CA SER A 76 1.32 -8.20 5.65
C SER A 76 0.85 -7.81 4.25
N ARG A 77 1.05 -8.68 3.25
CA ARG A 77 0.59 -8.45 1.87
C ARG A 77 -0.92 -8.22 1.82
N LYS A 78 -1.69 -9.11 2.45
CA LYS A 78 -3.16 -9.02 2.45
C LYS A 78 -3.65 -7.72 3.06
N GLU A 79 -3.10 -7.32 4.21
CA GLU A 79 -3.51 -6.08 4.88
C GLU A 79 -3.20 -4.82 4.06
N ILE A 80 -2.03 -4.79 3.39
CA ILE A 80 -1.69 -3.70 2.48
C ILE A 80 -2.67 -3.61 1.32
N LEU A 81 -2.99 -4.74 0.68
CA LEU A 81 -3.91 -4.76 -0.44
C LEU A 81 -5.31 -4.30 -0.01
N ASN A 82 -5.78 -4.72 1.16
CA ASN A 82 -7.04 -4.25 1.72
C ASN A 82 -7.03 -2.73 1.96
N ALA A 83 -5.94 -2.19 2.51
CA ALA A 83 -5.80 -0.76 2.76
C ALA A 83 -5.75 0.04 1.44
N LEU A 84 -5.03 -0.45 0.43
CA LEU A 84 -5.00 0.15 -0.90
C LEU A 84 -6.36 0.10 -1.60
N ALA A 85 -7.11 -1.00 -1.47
CA ALA A 85 -8.47 -1.10 -1.99
C ALA A 85 -9.45 -0.11 -1.30
N SER A 86 -9.14 0.35 -0.09
CA SER A 86 -9.92 1.36 0.63
C SER A 86 -9.51 2.81 0.31
N PHE A 87 -8.44 3.00 -0.47
CA PHE A 87 -7.97 4.32 -0.86
C PHE A 87 -8.99 4.95 -1.82
N THR A 88 -9.37 6.21 -1.55
CA THR A 88 -10.43 6.90 -2.29
C THR A 88 -9.93 7.61 -3.55
N GLY A 89 -8.61 7.71 -3.73
CA GLY A 89 -7.99 8.23 -4.95
C GLY A 89 -7.71 7.13 -5.97
N ALA A 90 -7.00 7.49 -7.04
CA ALA A 90 -6.58 6.52 -8.04
C ALA A 90 -5.35 5.73 -7.58
N VAL A 91 -5.32 4.43 -7.84
CA VAL A 91 -4.14 3.58 -7.62
C VAL A 91 -3.66 3.05 -8.97
N VAL A 92 -2.39 3.30 -9.27
CA VAL A 92 -1.67 2.69 -10.39
C VAL A 92 -0.70 1.69 -9.78
N LEU A 93 -0.95 0.40 -10.03
CA LEU A 93 -0.15 -0.70 -9.52
C LEU A 93 0.62 -1.36 -10.67
N VAL A 94 1.93 -1.54 -10.48
CA VAL A 94 2.76 -2.44 -11.27
C VAL A 94 3.07 -3.65 -10.40
N SER A 95 2.71 -4.84 -10.88
CA SER A 95 2.82 -6.10 -10.12
C SER A 95 2.87 -7.30 -11.06
N HIS A 96 3.76 -8.25 -10.78
CA HIS A 96 3.75 -9.60 -11.36
C HIS A 96 2.91 -10.60 -10.54
N ASP A 97 2.32 -10.18 -9.43
CA ASP A 97 1.41 -10.99 -8.61
C ASP A 97 -0.05 -10.79 -9.04
N GLU A 98 -0.63 -11.81 -9.66
CA GLU A 98 -2.04 -11.86 -10.08
C GLU A 98 -2.99 -11.60 -8.89
N GLY A 99 -2.72 -12.20 -7.74
CA GLY A 99 -3.55 -12.05 -6.55
C GLY A 99 -3.53 -10.62 -6.01
N ALA A 100 -2.39 -9.93 -6.12
CA ALA A 100 -2.28 -8.52 -5.76
C ALA A 100 -3.09 -7.62 -6.70
N VAL A 101 -3.04 -7.89 -8.01
CA VAL A 101 -3.82 -7.15 -9.01
C VAL A 101 -5.31 -7.35 -8.76
N LEU A 102 -5.78 -8.60 -8.66
CA LEU A 102 -7.19 -8.91 -8.45
C LEU A 102 -7.73 -8.35 -7.12
N ALA A 103 -6.91 -8.32 -6.07
CA ALA A 103 -7.31 -7.77 -4.78
C ALA A 103 -7.67 -6.27 -4.84
N LEU A 104 -7.11 -5.52 -5.80
CA LEU A 104 -7.44 -4.11 -6.00
C LEU A 104 -8.64 -3.86 -6.91
N ASN A 105 -9.24 -4.91 -7.49
CA ASN A 105 -10.37 -4.82 -8.42
C ASN A 105 -10.13 -3.78 -9.53
N PRO A 106 -9.14 -4.00 -10.41
CA PRO A 106 -8.72 -3.02 -11.41
C PRO A 106 -9.84 -2.70 -12.39
N GLU A 107 -9.95 -1.42 -12.76
CA GLU A 107 -10.92 -0.97 -13.77
C GLU A 107 -10.31 -0.89 -15.17
N ARG A 108 -8.98 -0.72 -15.24
CA ARG A 108 -8.22 -0.46 -16.46
C ARG A 108 -6.86 -1.14 -16.42
N VAL A 109 -6.30 -1.39 -17.59
CA VAL A 109 -4.95 -1.91 -17.79
C VAL A 109 -4.18 -0.99 -18.72
N LEU A 110 -2.89 -0.79 -18.42
CA LEU A 110 -1.94 -0.08 -19.28
C LEU A 110 -0.85 -1.07 -19.72
N ILE A 111 -0.75 -1.28 -21.03
CA ILE A 111 0.17 -2.25 -21.64
C ILE A 111 1.38 -1.49 -22.20
N LEU A 112 2.57 -1.82 -21.71
CA LEU A 112 3.84 -1.24 -22.12
C LEU A 112 4.61 -2.19 -23.06
N PRO A 113 5.46 -1.68 -23.97
CA PRO A 113 5.92 -0.29 -24.09
C PRO A 113 5.00 0.62 -24.90
N ASP A 114 4.01 0.06 -25.62
CA ASP A 114 3.20 0.82 -26.58
C ASP A 114 2.26 1.84 -25.92
N GLY A 115 2.05 1.74 -24.61
CA GLY A 115 1.19 2.64 -23.85
C GLY A 115 -0.29 2.44 -24.16
N THR A 116 -0.66 1.24 -24.60
CA THR A 116 -2.04 0.88 -24.94
C THR A 116 -2.86 0.78 -23.67
N GLU A 117 -3.93 1.55 -23.57
CA GLU A 117 -4.89 1.49 -22.49
C GLU A 117 -6.12 0.68 -22.90
N ASP A 118 -6.62 -0.17 -22.00
CA ASP A 118 -7.88 -0.87 -22.16
C ASP A 118 -8.63 -0.98 -20.83
N HIS A 119 -9.91 -1.35 -20.88
CA HIS A 119 -10.66 -1.76 -19.71
C HIS A 119 -10.17 -3.12 -19.22
N TRP A 120 -10.13 -3.28 -17.90
CA TRP A 120 -9.77 -4.58 -17.32
C TRP A 120 -10.77 -5.66 -17.76
N SER A 121 -10.25 -6.84 -18.04
CA SER A 121 -11.00 -8.07 -18.29
C SER A 121 -10.19 -9.25 -17.78
N ASP A 122 -10.85 -10.36 -17.44
CA ASP A 122 -10.19 -11.55 -16.89
C ASP A 122 -9.14 -12.16 -17.84
N GLN A 123 -9.19 -11.81 -19.13
CA GLN A 123 -8.19 -12.24 -20.13
C GLN A 123 -6.80 -11.66 -19.84
N TYR A 124 -6.72 -10.53 -19.12
CA TYR A 124 -5.46 -9.92 -18.73
C TYR A 124 -4.84 -10.59 -17.50
N ALA A 125 -5.61 -11.35 -16.71
CA ALA A 125 -5.08 -12.09 -15.55
C ALA A 125 -4.07 -13.16 -15.99
N ASP A 126 -4.38 -13.89 -17.06
CA ASP A 126 -3.50 -14.92 -17.63
C ASP A 126 -2.15 -14.33 -18.09
N LEU A 127 -2.14 -13.09 -18.57
CA LEU A 127 -0.90 -12.42 -19.02
C LEU A 127 0.05 -12.07 -17.87
N ILE A 128 -0.48 -11.86 -16.66
CA ILE A 128 0.33 -11.56 -15.48
C ILE A 128 1.13 -12.80 -15.06
N SER A 129 0.49 -13.98 -15.07
CA SER A 129 1.10 -15.24 -14.64
C SER A 129 2.12 -15.84 -15.62
N LEU A 130 2.15 -15.35 -16.86
CA LEU A 130 3.09 -15.76 -17.91
C LEU A 130 4.45 -15.02 -17.86
N SER A 131 4.61 -14.07 -16.93
CA SER A 131 5.76 -13.15 -16.82
C SER A 131 6.85 -13.64 -15.87
#